data_AF-A0A1Y3MMQ9-F1
#
_entry.id   AF-A0A1Y3MMQ9-F1
#
_cell.length_a   1.000
_cell.length_b   1.000
_cell.length_c   1.000
_cell.angle_alpha   90.00
_cell.angle_beta   90.00
_cell.angle_gamma   90.00
#
_symmetry.space_group_name_H-M   'P 1'
#
loop_
_entity.id
_entity.type
_entity.pdbx_description
1 polymer ?
#
loop_
_entity_poly.entity_id
_entity_poly.type
_entity_poly.pdbx_seq_one_letter_code
_entity_poly.pdbx_strand_id
1 'polypeptide(L)'
;MIYVKDVFPCKGESANYQCEMSVESEIEAREVFSSKNLDVVGWYHSHPTFKPNPSIRDIENQYQYQKLFRNDNGIEPFIGIIVTPFYNHSNKSKINVFTVGKDFDTSLSYRNYYNQIF
;
A
#
# COMPACT_ATOMS: atom_id res chain seq x y z
N MET A 1 6.81 13.19 9.35
CA MET A 1 7.60 11.93 9.33
C MET A 1 6.67 10.80 9.72
N ILE A 2 6.59 9.73 8.90
CA ILE A 2 5.66 8.61 9.11
C ILE A 2 6.40 7.49 9.84
N TYR A 3 5.74 6.85 10.80
CA TYR A 3 6.26 5.69 11.54
C TYR A 3 5.22 4.57 11.51
N VAL A 4 5.55 3.42 10.93
CA VAL A 4 4.70 2.23 10.96
C VAL A 4 5.01 1.45 12.25
N LYS A 5 4.06 1.38 13.18
CA LYS A 5 4.24 0.73 14.48
C LYS A 5 3.56 -0.63 14.61
N ASP A 6 2.50 -0.85 13.85
CA ASP A 6 1.67 -2.05 13.92
C ASP A 6 1.08 -2.38 12.55
N VAL A 7 0.65 -3.62 12.36
CA VAL A 7 -0.01 -4.10 11.14
C VAL A 7 -1.19 -5.00 11.49
N PHE A 8 -2.24 -4.94 10.68
CA PHE A 8 -3.42 -5.79 10.85
C PHE A 8 -3.66 -6.60 9.58
N PRO A 9 -3.75 -7.94 9.65
CA PRO A 9 -4.04 -8.77 8.50
C PRO A 9 -5.52 -8.69 8.13
N CYS A 10 -5.81 -8.04 7.02
CA CYS A 10 -7.15 -7.99 6.46
C CYS A 10 -7.46 -9.24 5.62
N LYS A 11 -8.73 -9.64 5.58
CA LYS A 11 -9.18 -10.73 4.71
C LYS A 11 -9.23 -10.20 3.28
N GLY A 12 -8.67 -10.97 2.35
CA GLY A 12 -8.81 -10.69 0.93
C GLY A 12 -9.92 -11.54 0.33
N GLU A 13 -10.80 -10.93 -0.46
CA GLU A 13 -11.65 -11.69 -1.37
C GLU A 13 -10.90 -11.86 -2.70
N SER A 14 -10.59 -13.11 -3.05
CA SER A 14 -9.90 -13.43 -4.29
C SER A 14 -10.90 -13.92 -5.33
N ALA A 15 -11.33 -13.03 -6.22
CA ALA A 15 -11.94 -13.44 -7.48
C ALA A 15 -10.84 -13.45 -8.57
N ASN A 16 -10.31 -14.63 -8.89
CA ASN A 16 -9.22 -14.84 -9.87
C ASN A 16 -7.86 -14.22 -9.45
N TYR A 17 -7.29 -13.36 -10.30
CA TYR A 17 -6.00 -12.66 -10.12
C TYR A 17 -6.11 -11.37 -9.28
N GLN A 18 -7.30 -11.08 -8.76
CA GLN A 18 -7.59 -9.86 -8.03
C GLN A 18 -7.71 -10.19 -6.55
N CYS A 19 -7.09 -9.39 -5.70
CA CYS A 19 -7.25 -9.45 -4.26
C CYS A 19 -7.71 -8.07 -3.82
N GLU A 20 -8.97 -7.96 -3.44
CA GLU A 20 -9.50 -6.77 -2.79
C GLU A 20 -9.61 -7.02 -1.29
N MET A 21 -9.29 -5.99 -0.51
CA MET A 21 -9.44 -6.03 0.93
C MET A 21 -10.93 -6.02 1.29
N SER A 22 -11.36 -6.92 2.16
CA SER A 22 -12.72 -6.89 2.71
C SER A 22 -12.91 -5.63 3.54
N VAL A 23 -14.00 -4.91 3.27
CA VAL A 23 -14.40 -3.69 3.97
C VAL A 23 -14.57 -3.96 5.46
N GLU A 24 -15.13 -5.11 5.83
CA GLU A 24 -15.33 -5.51 7.23
C GLU A 24 -13.99 -5.60 7.96
N SER A 25 -13.00 -6.25 7.35
CA SER A 25 -11.67 -6.36 7.96
C SER A 25 -10.90 -5.04 7.99
N GLU A 26 -11.18 -4.14 7.04
CA GLU A 26 -10.63 -2.78 7.03
C GLU A 26 -11.22 -1.91 8.16
N ILE A 27 -12.51 -2.07 8.46
CA ILE A 27 -13.18 -1.43 9.60
C ILE A 27 -12.60 -1.97 10.91
N GLU A 28 -12.49 -3.29 11.04
CA GLU A 28 -11.90 -3.94 12.22
C GLU A 28 -10.47 -3.44 12.47
N ALA A 29 -9.64 -3.34 11.42
CA ALA A 29 -8.30 -2.79 11.53
C ALA A 29 -8.30 -1.38 12.10
N ARG A 30 -9.20 -0.50 11.62
CA ARG A 30 -9.32 0.88 12.13
C ARG A 30 -9.70 0.93 13.61
N GLU A 31 -10.64 0.10 14.03
CA GLU A 31 -11.05 0.02 15.44
C GLU A 31 -9.89 -0.44 16.33
N VAL A 32 -9.15 -1.47 15.90
CA VAL A 32 -7.96 -1.98 16.61
C VAL A 32 -6.88 -0.91 16.72
N PHE A 33 -6.57 -0.20 15.64
CA PHE A 33 -5.57 0.87 15.67
C PHE A 33 -6.01 2.05 16.53
N SER A 34 -7.28 2.47 16.43
CA SER A 34 -7.84 3.53 17.26
C SER A 34 -7.75 3.22 18.75
N SER A 35 -8.04 1.96 19.16
CA SER A 35 -7.89 1.52 20.55
C SER A 35 -6.46 1.63 21.11
N LYS A 36 -5.45 1.68 20.21
CA LYS A 36 -4.03 1.83 20.52
C LYS A 36 -3.51 3.27 20.35
N ASN A 37 -4.39 4.24 20.09
CA ASN A 37 -4.03 5.61 19.70
C ASN A 37 -3.10 5.66 18.48
N LEU A 38 -3.39 4.83 17.46
CA LEU A 38 -2.67 4.80 16.19
C LEU A 38 -3.60 5.21 15.04
N ASP A 39 -3.04 5.94 14.07
CA ASP A 39 -3.72 6.27 12.82
C ASP A 39 -3.35 5.29 11.72
N VAL A 40 -4.27 5.09 10.77
CA VAL A 40 -3.98 4.32 9.55
C VAL A 40 -3.15 5.17 8.60
N VAL A 41 -1.94 4.72 8.29
CA VAL A 41 -0.97 5.44 7.46
C VAL A 41 -0.61 4.71 6.17
N GLY A 42 -1.33 3.63 5.83
CA GLY A 42 -1.04 2.87 4.62
C GLY A 42 -1.77 1.54 4.53
N TRP A 43 -1.36 0.78 3.53
CA TRP A 43 -1.83 -0.57 3.24
C TRP A 43 -0.66 -1.43 2.76
N TYR A 44 -0.85 -2.75 2.80
CA TYR A 44 0.13 -3.67 2.26
C TYR A 44 -0.53 -4.84 1.53
N HIS A 45 0.15 -5.37 0.53
CA HIS A 45 -0.18 -6.67 -0.07
C HIS A 45 1.10 -7.41 -0.47
N SER A 46 0.93 -8.66 -0.92
CA SER A 46 2.04 -9.49 -1.34
C SER A 46 2.10 -9.70 -2.85
N HIS A 47 3.30 -9.69 -3.41
CA HIS A 47 3.63 -10.30 -4.69
C HIS A 47 4.46 -11.56 -4.41
N PRO A 48 3.83 -12.74 -4.18
CA PRO A 48 4.52 -13.90 -3.62
C PRO A 48 5.77 -14.30 -4.40
N THR A 49 5.68 -14.29 -5.72
CA THR A 49 6.72 -14.80 -6.64
C THR A 49 7.20 -13.76 -7.66
N PHE A 50 6.74 -12.50 -7.58
CA PHE A 50 7.07 -11.43 -8.53
C PHE A 50 7.82 -10.29 -7.83
N LYS A 51 8.53 -9.46 -8.60
CA LYS A 51 9.19 -8.26 -8.04
C LYS A 51 8.16 -7.38 -7.30
N PRO A 52 8.57 -6.66 -6.22
CA PRO A 52 7.68 -5.78 -5.46
C PRO A 52 7.43 -4.44 -6.17
N ASN A 53 7.28 -4.46 -7.49
CA ASN A 53 6.94 -3.28 -8.27
C ASN A 53 5.42 -3.13 -8.31
N PRO A 54 4.86 -1.94 -8.06
CA PRO A 54 3.42 -1.72 -8.12
C PRO A 54 2.91 -1.90 -9.55
N SER A 55 1.74 -2.53 -9.69
CA SER A 55 0.97 -2.55 -10.93
C SER A 55 0.30 -1.20 -11.17
N ILE A 56 -0.22 -0.97 -12.39
CA ILE A 56 -1.00 0.25 -12.71
C ILE A 56 -2.19 0.40 -11.75
N ARG A 57 -2.81 -0.71 -11.35
CA ARG A 57 -3.92 -0.73 -10.39
C ARG A 57 -3.45 -0.32 -8.99
N ASP A 58 -2.31 -0.84 -8.53
CA ASP A 58 -1.73 -0.45 -7.24
C ASP A 58 -1.40 1.04 -7.20
N ILE A 59 -0.89 1.59 -8.31
CA ILE A 59 -0.59 3.02 -8.47
C ILE A 59 -1.86 3.85 -8.35
N GLU A 60 -2.94 3.47 -9.05
CA GLU A 60 -4.19 4.23 -9.00
C GLU A 60 -4.86 4.13 -7.62
N ASN A 61 -4.91 2.94 -7.03
CA ASN A 61 -5.43 2.75 -5.68
C ASN A 61 -4.65 3.58 -4.65
N GLN A 62 -3.32 3.55 -4.72
CA GLN A 62 -2.46 4.34 -3.84
C GLN A 62 -2.71 5.85 -4.00
N TYR A 63 -2.89 6.33 -5.23
CA TYR A 63 -3.21 7.73 -5.48
C TYR A 63 -4.55 8.13 -4.85
N GLN A 64 -5.59 7.31 -5.00
CA GLN A 64 -6.90 7.57 -4.40
C GLN A 64 -6.83 7.58 -2.87
N TYR A 65 -6.11 6.63 -2.25
CA TYR A 65 -5.95 6.59 -0.80
C TYR A 65 -5.14 7.78 -0.27
N GLN A 66 -4.04 8.15 -0.93
CA GLN A 66 -3.27 9.36 -0.56
C GLN A 66 -4.16 10.60 -0.50
N LYS A 67 -5.06 10.75 -1.48
CA LYS A 67 -6.01 11.86 -1.53
C LYS A 67 -7.07 11.77 -0.43
N LEU A 68 -7.57 10.57 -0.13
CA LEU A 68 -8.58 10.35 0.91
C LEU A 68 -8.04 10.66 2.30
N PHE A 69 -6.79 10.29 2.57
CA PHE A 69 -6.10 10.50 3.85
C PHE A 69 -5.27 11.79 3.88
N ARG A 70 -5.53 12.71 2.95
CA ARG A 70 -4.90 14.02 2.93
C ARG A 70 -5.36 14.83 4.15
N ASN A 71 -4.41 15.32 4.93
CA ASN A 71 -4.73 16.18 6.07
C ASN A 71 -5.00 17.64 5.65
N ASP A 72 -5.46 18.45 6.59
CA ASP A 72 -5.79 19.86 6.36
C ASP A 72 -4.59 20.71 5.91
N ASN A 73 -3.38 20.29 6.27
CA ASN A 73 -2.12 20.92 5.83
C ASN A 73 -1.73 20.50 4.39
N GLY A 74 -2.57 19.70 3.74
CA GLY A 74 -2.38 19.24 2.37
C GLY A 74 -1.33 18.14 2.21
N ILE A 75 -0.85 17.56 3.31
CA ILE A 75 0.10 16.43 3.33
C ILE A 75 -0.69 15.13 3.15
N GLU A 76 -0.15 14.22 2.35
CA GLU A 76 -0.72 12.90 2.08
C GLU A 76 0.14 11.82 2.76
N PRO A 77 0.06 11.61 4.09
CA PRO A 77 0.95 10.71 4.83
C PRO A 77 0.51 9.24 4.71
N PHE A 78 0.30 8.76 3.47
CA PHE A 78 -0.22 7.43 3.19
C PHE A 78 0.74 6.67 2.29
N ILE A 79 1.15 5.46 2.67
CA ILE A 79 2.13 4.64 1.94
C ILE A 79 1.53 3.32 1.49
N GLY A 80 1.97 2.84 0.33
CA GLY A 80 1.73 1.48 -0.13
C GLY A 80 2.95 0.60 0.11
N ILE A 81 2.74 -0.64 0.55
CA ILE A 81 3.83 -1.60 0.80
C ILE A 81 3.58 -2.88 0.01
N ILE A 82 4.57 -3.33 -0.76
CA ILE A 82 4.54 -4.62 -1.47
C ILE A 82 5.61 -5.53 -0.89
N VAL A 83 5.18 -6.68 -0.39
CA VAL A 83 6.06 -7.71 0.18
C VAL A 83 6.18 -8.88 -0.79
N THR A 84 7.42 -9.23 -1.11
CA THR A 84 7.75 -10.32 -2.02
C THR A 84 8.57 -11.39 -1.28
N PRO A 85 7.92 -12.43 -0.75
CA PRO A 85 8.59 -13.46 0.05
C PRO A 85 9.42 -14.48 -0.76
N PHE A 86 8.98 -14.88 -1.96
CA PHE A 86 9.55 -16.06 -2.66
C PHE A 86 10.19 -15.74 -4.03
N TYR A 87 10.47 -14.48 -4.32
CA TYR A 87 11.06 -14.11 -5.62
C TYR A 87 12.47 -14.69 -5.79
N ASN A 88 12.66 -15.38 -6.92
CA ASN A 88 13.92 -16.02 -7.30
C ASN A 88 14.42 -17.07 -6.30
N HIS A 89 13.50 -17.79 -5.63
CA HIS A 89 13.81 -18.81 -4.61
C HIS A 89 14.71 -18.29 -3.47
N SER A 90 14.64 -16.97 -3.21
CA SER A 90 15.35 -16.33 -2.11
C SER A 90 14.66 -16.64 -0.77
N ASN A 91 15.45 -16.91 0.27
CA ASN A 91 14.96 -16.98 1.65
C ASN A 91 14.82 -15.58 2.31
N LYS A 92 15.12 -14.52 1.56
CA LYS A 92 14.95 -13.13 2.00
C LYS A 92 13.79 -12.49 1.24
N SER A 93 12.80 -12.00 2.00
CA SER A 93 11.73 -11.18 1.46
C SER A 93 12.29 -9.86 0.92
N LYS A 94 11.78 -9.43 -0.24
CA LYS A 94 11.98 -8.07 -0.73
C LYS A 94 10.77 -7.24 -0.35
N ILE A 95 11.00 -6.03 0.10
CA ILE A 95 9.94 -5.08 0.48
C ILE A 95 10.15 -3.84 -0.37
N ASN A 96 9.08 -3.37 -1.00
CA ASN A 96 9.04 -2.05 -1.58
C ASN A 96 7.99 -1.22 -0.88
N VAL A 97 8.33 0.01 -0.56
CA VAL A 97 7.40 0.99 -0.01
C VAL A 97 7.35 2.15 -0.98
N PHE A 98 6.16 2.59 -1.34
CA PHE A 98 6.00 3.58 -2.39
C PHE A 98 4.88 4.58 -2.09
N THR A 99 5.01 5.75 -2.73
CA THR A 99 3.96 6.77 -2.86
C THR A 99 3.79 7.12 -4.33
N VAL A 100 2.70 7.79 -4.68
CA VAL A 100 2.36 8.16 -6.05
C VAL A 100 2.27 9.67 -6.18
N GLY A 101 2.94 10.22 -7.21
CA GLY A 101 2.89 11.64 -7.53
C GLY A 101 1.73 12.01 -8.44
N LYS A 102 1.62 13.31 -8.74
CA LYS A 102 0.58 13.83 -9.65
C LYS A 102 0.95 13.63 -11.11
N ASP A 103 2.25 13.59 -11.41
CA ASP A 103 2.77 13.50 -12.77
C ASP A 103 2.56 12.11 -13.36
N PHE A 104 2.28 12.07 -14.65
CA PHE A 104 2.18 10.84 -15.41
C PHE A 104 3.54 10.43 -15.98
N ASP A 105 3.67 9.13 -16.26
CA ASP A 105 4.74 8.62 -17.10
C ASP A 105 4.72 9.29 -18.49
N THR A 106 5.85 9.22 -19.21
CA THR A 106 5.99 9.82 -20.55
C THR A 106 4.96 9.28 -21.55
N SER A 107 4.52 8.02 -21.39
CA SER A 107 3.47 7.41 -22.20
C SER A 107 2.05 7.88 -21.84
N LEU A 108 1.89 8.65 -20.76
CA LEU A 108 0.62 9.04 -20.14
C LEU A 108 -0.26 7.85 -19.68
N SER A 109 0.32 6.65 -19.58
CA SER A 109 -0.44 5.43 -19.25
C SER A 109 -0.73 5.27 -17.76
N TYR A 110 0.15 5.76 -16.89
CA TYR A 110 0.02 5.65 -15.44
C TYR A 110 0.77 6.79 -14.72
N ARG A 111 0.49 7.01 -13.42
CA ARG A 111 1.17 8.02 -12.59
C ARG A 111 2.54 7.55 -12.11
N ASN A 112 3.50 8.46 -12.02
CA ASN A 112 4.81 8.15 -11.48
C ASN A 112 4.71 7.76 -9.99
N TYR A 113 5.32 6.64 -9.62
CA TYR A 113 5.48 6.22 -8.24
C TYR A 113 6.93 6.36 -7.80
N TYR A 114 7.13 6.59 -6.51
CA TYR A 114 8.43 6.85 -5.91
C TYR A 114 8.66 5.87 -4.78
N ASN A 115 9.73 5.08 -4.89
CA ASN A 115 10.16 4.19 -3.83
C ASN A 115 10.70 5.02 -2.66
N GLN A 116 10.18 4.77 -1.46
CA GLN A 116 10.61 5.40 -0.23
C GLN A 116 11.81 4.62 0.32
N ILE A 117 12.90 5.32 0.60
CA ILE A 117 14.06 4.77 1.31
C ILE A 117 13.89 5.15 2.78
N PHE A 118 13.81 4.16 3.66
CA PHE A 118 13.83 4.35 5.11
C PHE A 118 15.24 4.13 5.66
#